data_AF-A0A814GZW8-F1
#
_entry.id   AF-A0A814GZW8-F1
#
_cell.length_a   1.000
_cell.length_b   1.000
_cell.length_c   1.000
_cell.angle_alpha   90.00
_cell.angle_beta   90.00
_cell.angle_gamma   90.00
#
_symmetry.space_group_name_H-M   'P 1'
#
loop_
_entity.id
_entity.type
_entity.pdbx_description
1 polymer ?
#
loop_
_entity_poly.entity_id
_entity_poly.type
_entity_poly.pdbx_seq_one_letter_code
_entity_poly.pdbx_strand_id
1 'polypeptide(L)'
;MESILTWLLDHLMYYFILLTQHLNLDLIYLAWLWALFKPLCLVLFALWLLPATILLFMYGSSLFLLIYKHWNRLKAAYSEDVWFGALNTLAVIWELQASIWHGYEVEGLEHIPVTGPVLIVFYHAAIPIDFYYLFAKIWLYRNRRVRVVADKFVFKIPGLATLLEALEIQPATAAMCKLMLDQGHVLAVSGVREALFSDHNYQLIWKDRKGFAKVAIDAKV
;
A
#
# COMPACT_ATOMS: atom_id res chain seq x y z
N MET A 1 40.41 12.19 -25.64
CA MET A 1 39.27 13.09 -25.41
C MET A 1 38.68 12.66 -24.07
N GLU A 2 39.15 13.26 -22.98
CA GLU A 2 38.61 12.95 -21.65
C GLU A 2 37.12 13.30 -21.64
N SER A 3 36.32 12.41 -21.06
CA SER A 3 34.87 12.59 -21.01
C SER A 3 34.53 13.82 -20.16
N ILE A 4 33.42 14.51 -20.48
CA ILE A 4 32.91 15.61 -19.65
C ILE A 4 32.72 15.16 -18.19
N LEU A 5 32.40 13.88 -17.98
CA LEU A 5 32.24 13.26 -16.67
C LEU A 5 33.57 13.22 -15.88
N THR A 6 34.68 12.87 -16.52
CA THR A 6 36.01 12.82 -15.87
C THR A 6 36.48 14.22 -15.47
N TRP A 7 36.31 15.21 -16.35
CA TRP A 7 36.64 16.61 -16.04
C TRP A 7 35.82 17.17 -14.86
N LEU A 8 34.53 16.83 -14.79
CA LEU A 8 33.63 17.23 -13.69
C LEU A 8 34.02 16.57 -12.36
N LEU A 9 34.36 15.30 -12.38
CA LEU A 9 34.80 14.56 -11.19
C LEU A 9 36.11 15.14 -10.64
N ASP A 10 37.06 15.47 -11.51
CA ASP A 10 38.34 16.06 -11.11
C ASP A 10 38.17 17.46 -10.52
N HIS A 11 37.28 18.29 -11.10
CA HIS A 11 36.97 19.61 -10.55
C HIS A 11 36.26 19.51 -9.19
N LEU A 12 35.29 18.61 -9.05
CA LEU A 12 34.59 18.39 -7.78
C LEU A 12 35.55 17.90 -6.69
N MET A 13 36.48 17.00 -7.04
CA MET A 13 37.50 16.50 -6.11
C MET A 13 38.48 17.60 -5.71
N TYR A 14 38.89 18.46 -6.65
CA TYR A 14 39.74 19.62 -6.36
C TYR A 14 39.06 20.60 -5.38
N TYR A 15 37.80 20.98 -5.64
CA TYR A 15 37.06 21.86 -4.73
C TYR A 15 36.78 21.22 -3.37
N PHE A 16 36.56 19.90 -3.32
CA PHE A 16 36.41 19.17 -2.06
C PHE A 16 37.70 19.22 -1.23
N ILE A 17 38.87 18.99 -1.85
CA ILE A 17 40.17 19.09 -1.17
C ILE A 17 40.40 20.52 -0.68
N LEU A 18 40.13 21.53 -1.51
CA LEU A 18 40.30 22.95 -1.15
C LEU A 18 39.38 23.35 0.01
N LEU A 19 38.14 22.86 0.02
CA LEU A 19 37.18 23.05 1.12
C LEU A 19 37.67 22.39 2.41
N THR A 20 38.18 21.16 2.34
CA THR A 20 38.72 20.46 3.53
C THR A 20 39.94 21.17 4.11
N GLN A 21 40.84 21.69 3.26
CA GLN A 21 41.98 22.49 3.68
C GLN A 21 41.54 23.83 4.30
N HIS A 22 40.59 24.54 3.68
CA HIS A 22 40.09 25.82 4.18
C HIS A 22 39.37 25.69 5.53
N LEU A 23 38.71 24.55 5.78
CA LEU A 23 38.04 24.26 7.03
C LEU A 23 38.96 23.61 8.08
N ASN A 24 40.27 23.46 7.81
CA ASN A 24 41.24 22.72 8.63
C ASN A 24 40.75 21.31 9.02
N LEU A 25 40.00 20.66 8.13
CA LEU A 25 39.48 19.32 8.36
C LEU A 25 40.55 18.31 7.95
N ASP A 26 41.04 17.55 8.93
CA ASP A 26 41.94 16.43 8.65
C ASP A 26 41.16 15.36 7.86
N LEU A 27 41.59 15.10 6.62
CA LEU A 27 41.00 14.12 5.71
C LEU A 27 41.00 12.71 6.31
N ILE A 28 42.01 12.37 7.12
CA ILE A 28 42.10 11.09 7.82
C ILE A 28 41.01 11.05 8.90
N TYR A 29 40.86 12.13 9.67
CA TYR A 29 39.80 12.26 10.67
C TYR A 29 38.41 12.19 10.05
N LEU A 30 38.17 12.86 8.92
CA LEU A 30 36.90 12.78 8.18
C LEU A 30 36.61 11.37 7.65
N ALA A 31 37.62 10.65 7.17
CA ALA A 31 37.47 9.27 6.72
C ALA A 31 37.09 8.33 7.88
N TRP A 32 37.73 8.50 9.05
CA TRP A 32 37.37 7.79 10.28
C TRP A 32 35.95 8.13 10.74
N LEU A 33 35.58 9.40 10.70
CA LEU A 33 34.24 9.88 11.07
C LEU A 33 33.16 9.30 10.12
N TRP A 34 33.42 9.30 8.82
CA TRP A 34 32.55 8.64 7.84
C TRP A 34 32.45 7.14 8.10
N ALA A 35 33.56 6.44 8.35
CA ALA A 35 33.53 5.01 8.65
C ALA A 35 32.70 4.69 9.90
N LEU A 36 32.78 5.55 10.93
CA LEU A 36 31.99 5.45 12.15
C LEU A 36 30.49 5.67 11.89
N PHE A 37 30.11 6.67 11.10
CA PHE A 37 28.70 7.03 10.87
C PHE A 37 28.04 6.30 9.69
N LYS A 38 28.80 5.75 8.74
CA LYS A 38 28.30 4.99 7.58
C LYS A 38 27.27 3.92 7.96
N PRO A 39 27.49 3.02 8.95
CA PRO A 39 26.47 2.03 9.32
C PRO A 39 25.18 2.68 9.83
N LEU A 40 25.28 3.77 10.60
CA LEU A 40 24.11 4.53 11.06
C LEU A 40 23.36 5.14 9.86
N CYS A 41 24.06 5.77 8.92
CA CYS A 41 23.46 6.33 7.71
C CYS A 41 22.76 5.25 6.87
N LEU A 42 23.34 4.06 6.74
CA LEU A 42 22.73 2.94 6.01
C LEU A 42 21.47 2.43 6.71
N VAL A 43 21.49 2.30 8.04
CA VAL A 43 20.32 1.88 8.81
C VAL A 43 19.21 2.93 8.71
N LEU A 44 19.53 4.21 8.87
CA LEU A 44 18.57 5.30 8.69
C LEU A 44 18.02 5.29 7.26
N PHE A 45 18.87 5.17 6.25
CA PHE A 45 18.44 5.07 4.87
C PHE A 45 17.47 3.90 4.65
N ALA A 46 17.78 2.72 5.16
CA ALA A 46 16.89 1.55 5.05
C ALA A 46 15.55 1.75 5.78
N LEU A 47 15.58 2.32 6.99
CA LEU A 47 14.38 2.62 7.80
C LEU A 47 13.46 3.63 7.11
N TRP A 48 14.01 4.56 6.34
CA TRP A 48 13.23 5.55 5.59
C TRP A 48 12.81 5.05 4.21
N LEU A 49 13.65 4.26 3.55
CA LEU A 49 13.41 3.76 2.20
C LEU A 49 12.14 2.89 2.14
N LEU A 50 12.00 1.94 3.05
CA LEU A 50 10.86 1.01 3.02
C LEU A 50 9.51 1.75 3.21
N PRO A 51 9.27 2.55 4.27
CA PRO A 51 8.02 3.30 4.39
C PRO A 51 7.81 4.29 3.24
N ALA A 52 8.87 4.97 2.79
CA ALA A 52 8.78 5.92 1.69
C ALA A 52 8.33 5.25 0.39
N THR A 53 8.83 4.05 0.09
CA THR A 53 8.43 3.30 -1.12
C THR A 53 6.98 2.85 -1.06
N ILE A 54 6.48 2.39 0.09
CA ILE A 54 5.06 2.03 0.26
C ILE A 54 4.17 3.27 0.08
N LEU A 55 4.54 4.40 0.68
CA LEU A 55 3.84 5.67 0.51
C LEU A 55 3.87 6.13 -0.95
N LEU A 56 5.01 6.02 -1.63
CA LEU A 56 5.15 6.34 -3.05
C LEU A 56 4.21 5.48 -3.91
N PHE A 57 4.12 4.17 -3.64
CA PHE A 57 3.19 3.28 -4.36
C PHE A 57 1.73 3.65 -4.09
N MET A 58 1.36 3.95 -2.84
CA MET A 58 -0.01 4.32 -2.47
C MET A 58 -0.43 5.66 -3.09
N TYR A 59 0.38 6.71 -2.92
CA TYR A 59 0.10 8.02 -3.51
C TYR A 59 0.25 8.02 -5.02
N GLY A 60 1.20 7.26 -5.56
CA GLY A 60 1.36 7.04 -7.00
C GLY A 60 0.13 6.36 -7.60
N SER A 61 -0.44 5.35 -6.93
CA SER A 61 -1.68 4.70 -7.34
C SER A 61 -2.86 5.68 -7.35
N SER A 62 -2.98 6.49 -6.30
CA SER A 62 -4.04 7.51 -6.24
C SER A 62 -3.89 8.59 -7.31
N LEU A 63 -2.67 9.07 -7.54
CA LEU A 63 -2.37 10.04 -8.60
C LEU A 63 -2.64 9.46 -10.00
N PHE A 64 -2.21 8.21 -10.24
CA PHE A 64 -2.50 7.50 -11.48
C PHE A 64 -4.01 7.42 -11.74
N LEU A 65 -4.79 7.03 -10.73
CA LEU A 65 -6.25 6.97 -10.84
C LEU A 65 -6.87 8.35 -11.06
N LEU A 66 -6.33 9.40 -10.44
CA LEU A 66 -6.79 10.77 -10.63
C LEU A 66 -6.55 11.25 -12.06
N ILE A 67 -5.36 11.02 -12.60
CA ILE A 67 -5.01 11.32 -14.00
C ILE A 67 -5.89 10.50 -14.94
N TYR A 68 -6.06 9.20 -14.67
CA TYR A 68 -6.88 8.31 -15.47
C TYR A 68 -8.35 8.76 -15.49
N LYS A 69 -8.92 9.13 -14.34
CA LYS A 69 -10.29 9.68 -14.22
C LYS A 69 -10.44 10.97 -15.02
N HIS A 70 -9.43 11.84 -14.96
CA HIS A 70 -9.44 13.11 -15.68
C HIS A 70 -9.44 12.89 -17.20
N TRP A 71 -8.56 12.02 -17.72
CA TRP A 71 -8.49 11.73 -19.16
C TRP A 71 -9.68 10.94 -19.68
N ASN A 72 -10.25 10.04 -18.87
CA ASN A 72 -11.39 9.22 -19.27
C ASN A 72 -12.73 9.81 -18.84
N ARG A 73 -12.80 11.12 -18.51
CA ARG A 73 -14.03 11.76 -18.02
C ARG A 73 -15.21 11.61 -18.99
N LEU A 74 -14.96 11.62 -20.31
CA LEU A 74 -15.99 11.37 -21.31
C LEU A 74 -16.45 9.91 -21.29
N LYS A 75 -15.52 8.95 -21.28
CA LYS A 75 -15.86 7.52 -21.11
C LYS A 75 -16.64 7.28 -19.82
N ALA A 76 -16.33 8.01 -18.74
CA ALA A 76 -17.04 7.92 -17.48
C ALA A 76 -18.51 8.30 -17.52
N ALA A 77 -18.94 9.09 -18.50
CA ALA A 77 -20.34 9.36 -18.70
C ALA A 77 -21.10 8.21 -19.42
N TYR A 78 -20.37 7.28 -20.05
CA TYR A 78 -20.96 6.28 -20.96
C TYR A 78 -20.61 4.81 -20.62
N SER A 79 -19.61 4.53 -19.79
CA SER A 79 -19.19 3.17 -19.43
C SER A 79 -19.60 2.79 -18.01
N GLU A 80 -20.10 1.56 -17.82
CA GLU A 80 -20.52 1.05 -16.51
C GLU A 80 -19.36 0.88 -15.51
N ASP A 81 -18.14 0.52 -15.95
CA ASP A 81 -16.97 0.44 -15.08
C ASP A 81 -15.73 1.10 -15.72
N VAL A 82 -15.58 2.40 -15.46
CA VAL A 82 -14.41 3.18 -15.90
C VAL A 82 -13.11 2.68 -15.28
N TRP A 83 -13.20 2.11 -14.08
CA TRP A 83 -12.05 1.82 -13.24
C TRP A 83 -11.40 0.50 -13.60
N PHE A 84 -12.13 -0.42 -14.24
CA PHE A 84 -11.67 -1.77 -14.54
C PHE A 84 -10.25 -1.81 -15.12
N GLY A 85 -9.97 -1.05 -16.18
CA GLY A 85 -8.64 -1.04 -16.81
C GLY A 85 -7.54 -0.45 -15.92
N ALA A 86 -7.85 0.61 -15.17
CA ALA A 86 -6.91 1.24 -14.26
C ALA A 86 -6.62 0.33 -13.04
N LEU A 87 -7.64 -0.28 -12.46
CA LEU A 87 -7.52 -1.23 -11.36
C LEU A 87 -6.77 -2.50 -11.78
N ASN A 88 -6.98 -3.00 -13.00
CA ASN A 88 -6.21 -4.11 -13.54
C ASN A 88 -4.72 -3.76 -13.64
N THR A 89 -4.39 -2.56 -14.13
CA THR A 89 -3.01 -2.08 -14.20
C THR A 89 -2.38 -1.98 -12.81
N LEU A 90 -3.10 -1.36 -11.86
CA LEU A 90 -2.63 -1.27 -10.47
C LEU A 90 -2.47 -2.65 -9.85
N ALA A 91 -3.42 -3.56 -10.04
CA ALA A 91 -3.35 -4.91 -9.47
C ALA A 91 -2.09 -5.65 -9.96
N VAL A 92 -1.73 -5.55 -11.24
CA VAL A 92 -0.47 -6.13 -11.75
C VAL A 92 0.77 -5.50 -11.10
N ILE A 93 0.79 -4.17 -10.94
CA ILE A 93 1.92 -3.47 -10.29
C ILE A 93 2.06 -3.90 -8.82
N TRP A 94 0.96 -3.97 -8.09
CA TRP A 94 0.93 -4.38 -6.69
C TRP A 94 1.26 -5.87 -6.52
N GLU A 95 0.81 -6.74 -7.43
CA GLU A 95 1.16 -8.17 -7.45
C GLU A 95 2.66 -8.37 -7.70
N LEU A 96 3.23 -7.66 -8.68
CA LEU A 96 4.66 -7.71 -8.97
C LEU A 96 5.49 -7.23 -7.78
N GLN A 97 5.08 -6.13 -7.15
CA GLN A 97 5.75 -5.62 -5.95
C GLN A 97 5.66 -6.65 -4.80
N ALA A 98 4.49 -7.27 -4.60
CA ALA A 98 4.28 -8.31 -3.59
C ALA A 98 5.24 -9.48 -3.77
N SER A 99 5.36 -9.96 -5.01
CA SER A 99 6.22 -11.08 -5.38
C SER A 99 7.70 -10.74 -5.19
N ILE A 100 8.17 -9.61 -5.71
CA ILE A 100 9.59 -9.22 -5.66
C ILE A 100 10.03 -8.89 -4.23
N TRP A 101 9.21 -8.15 -3.47
CA TRP A 101 9.64 -7.60 -2.18
C TRP A 101 9.41 -8.57 -1.02
N HIS A 102 8.28 -9.27 -1.05
CA HIS A 102 7.82 -10.05 0.10
C HIS A 102 7.66 -11.54 -0.22
N GLY A 103 7.83 -11.96 -1.48
CA GLY A 103 7.50 -13.33 -1.89
C GLY A 103 6.06 -13.70 -1.54
N TYR A 104 5.13 -12.73 -1.66
CA TYR A 104 3.79 -12.88 -1.10
C TYR A 104 2.95 -13.91 -1.85
N GLU A 105 2.52 -14.94 -1.13
CA GLU A 105 1.68 -16.02 -1.62
C GLU A 105 0.37 -16.10 -0.85
N VAL A 106 -0.68 -16.62 -1.50
CA VAL A 106 -1.99 -16.83 -0.89
C VAL A 106 -2.40 -18.27 -1.15
N GLU A 107 -2.37 -19.07 -0.09
CA GLU A 107 -2.90 -20.43 -0.12
C GLU A 107 -4.44 -20.40 0.00
N GLY A 108 -5.12 -21.25 -0.77
CA GLY A 108 -6.58 -21.35 -0.70
C GLY A 108 -7.33 -20.23 -1.42
N LEU A 109 -6.68 -19.49 -2.33
CA LEU A 109 -7.34 -18.46 -3.14
C LEU A 109 -8.52 -19.04 -3.94
N GLU A 110 -8.45 -20.31 -4.31
CA GLU A 110 -9.48 -21.13 -4.97
C GLU A 110 -10.77 -21.27 -4.15
N HIS A 111 -10.73 -21.07 -2.83
CA HIS A 111 -11.92 -21.13 -1.97
C HIS A 111 -12.85 -19.93 -2.08
N ILE A 112 -12.41 -18.80 -2.66
CA ILE A 112 -13.26 -17.63 -2.88
C ILE A 112 -14.19 -17.91 -4.07
N PRO A 113 -15.50 -18.18 -3.91
CA PRO A 113 -16.34 -18.54 -5.04
C PRO A 113 -16.39 -17.46 -6.14
N VAL A 114 -16.59 -17.88 -7.39
CA VAL A 114 -16.70 -16.98 -8.56
C VAL A 114 -17.95 -16.10 -8.48
N THR A 115 -19.00 -16.59 -7.82
CA THR A 115 -20.27 -15.89 -7.61
C THR A 115 -20.77 -16.11 -6.20
N GLY A 116 -21.56 -15.16 -5.70
CA GLY A 116 -22.13 -15.24 -4.35
C GLY A 116 -21.29 -14.51 -3.31
N PRO A 117 -21.82 -14.39 -2.09
CA PRO A 117 -21.21 -13.57 -1.05
C PRO A 117 -20.00 -14.20 -0.41
N VAL A 118 -19.05 -13.36 -0.03
CA VAL A 118 -17.84 -13.76 0.69
C VAL A 118 -17.55 -12.71 1.74
N LEU A 119 -17.40 -13.13 3.00
CA LEU A 119 -16.93 -12.26 4.07
C LEU A 119 -15.47 -12.61 4.40
N ILE A 120 -14.56 -11.71 4.05
CA ILE A 120 -13.15 -11.81 4.40
C ILE A 120 -12.93 -11.07 5.73
N VAL A 121 -12.52 -11.81 6.75
CA VAL A 121 -12.11 -11.26 8.04
C VAL A 121 -10.60 -11.39 8.14
N PHE A 122 -9.90 -10.29 8.28
CA PHE A 122 -8.44 -10.26 8.30
C PHE A 122 -7.92 -9.38 9.43
N TYR A 123 -6.68 -9.63 9.86
CA TYR A 123 -6.01 -8.84 10.88
C TYR A 123 -5.61 -7.45 10.34
N HIS A 124 -5.52 -6.43 11.19
CA HIS A 124 -5.11 -5.09 10.75
C HIS A 124 -3.68 -4.74 11.19
N ALA A 125 -2.72 -4.72 10.26
CA ALA A 125 -1.41 -4.10 10.51
C ALA A 125 -1.52 -2.56 10.51
N ALA A 126 -0.56 -1.84 11.08
CA ALA A 126 -0.55 -0.36 11.07
C ALA A 126 -0.75 0.23 9.66
N ILE A 127 -0.14 -0.41 8.66
CA ILE A 127 -0.45 -0.25 7.24
C ILE A 127 -0.68 -1.66 6.67
N PRO A 128 -1.91 -2.03 6.26
CA PRO A 128 -2.23 -3.39 5.84
C PRO A 128 -1.81 -3.64 4.38
N ILE A 129 -0.51 -3.63 4.12
CA ILE A 129 0.09 -3.78 2.78
C ILE A 129 -0.23 -5.16 2.18
N ASP A 130 -0.16 -6.17 3.01
CA ASP A 130 -0.53 -7.55 2.70
C ASP A 130 -1.97 -7.66 2.20
N PHE A 131 -2.88 -6.85 2.74
CA PHE A 131 -4.26 -6.79 2.23
C PHE A 131 -4.34 -6.16 0.84
N TYR A 132 -3.47 -5.20 0.48
CA TYR A 132 -3.39 -4.70 -0.89
C TYR A 132 -2.92 -5.79 -1.87
N TYR A 133 -2.01 -6.66 -1.43
CA TYR A 133 -1.58 -7.82 -2.21
C TYR A 133 -2.69 -8.85 -2.36
N LEU A 134 -3.41 -9.16 -1.29
CA LEU A 134 -4.58 -10.03 -1.35
C LEU A 134 -5.64 -9.46 -2.28
N PHE A 135 -5.93 -8.16 -2.19
CA PHE A 135 -6.85 -7.48 -3.10
C PHE A 135 -6.43 -7.66 -4.57
N ALA A 136 -5.15 -7.41 -4.88
CA ALA A 136 -4.62 -7.55 -6.23
C ALA A 136 -4.75 -8.98 -6.76
N LYS A 137 -4.43 -9.99 -5.93
CA LYS A 137 -4.57 -11.40 -6.32
C LYS A 137 -6.04 -11.81 -6.51
N ILE A 138 -6.96 -11.37 -5.65
CA ILE A 138 -8.40 -11.63 -5.84
C ILE A 138 -8.91 -10.98 -7.12
N TRP A 139 -8.49 -9.73 -7.40
CA TRP A 139 -8.85 -9.03 -8.63
C TRP A 139 -8.36 -9.78 -9.87
N LEU A 140 -7.07 -10.13 -9.92
CA LEU A 140 -6.44 -10.74 -11.10
C LEU A 140 -6.87 -12.20 -11.33
N TYR A 141 -6.88 -13.02 -10.27
CA TYR A 141 -7.04 -14.47 -10.41
C TYR A 141 -8.48 -14.94 -10.17
N ARG A 142 -9.28 -14.21 -9.38
CA ARG A 142 -10.70 -14.55 -9.16
C ARG A 142 -11.65 -13.69 -9.96
N ASN A 143 -11.18 -12.59 -10.56
CA ASN A 143 -12.01 -11.61 -11.25
C ASN A 143 -13.16 -11.10 -10.36
N ARG A 144 -12.85 -10.89 -9.07
CA ARG A 144 -13.80 -10.45 -8.05
C ARG A 144 -13.37 -9.11 -7.48
N ARG A 145 -14.32 -8.18 -7.37
CA ARG A 145 -14.09 -6.91 -6.68
C ARG A 145 -14.34 -7.07 -5.19
N VAL A 146 -13.37 -6.65 -4.38
CA VAL A 146 -13.46 -6.67 -2.91
C VAL A 146 -13.88 -5.30 -2.41
N ARG A 147 -14.98 -5.21 -1.67
CA ARG A 147 -15.40 -4.01 -0.97
C ARG A 147 -14.79 -4.01 0.42
N VAL A 148 -14.20 -2.89 0.84
CA VAL A 148 -13.51 -2.82 2.14
C VAL A 148 -14.26 -1.88 3.06
N VAL A 149 -14.48 -2.33 4.30
CA VAL A 149 -15.02 -1.48 5.36
C VAL A 149 -13.87 -0.82 6.11
N ALA A 150 -13.78 0.50 6.00
CA ALA A 150 -12.76 1.30 6.68
C ALA A 150 -13.39 2.27 7.69
N ASP A 151 -12.60 2.66 8.70
CA ASP A 151 -13.03 3.69 9.65
C ASP A 151 -13.04 5.09 8.98
N LYS A 152 -13.88 5.98 9.51
CA LYS A 152 -14.11 7.33 8.97
C LYS A 152 -12.83 8.17 8.89
N PHE A 153 -11.82 7.89 9.72
CA PHE A 153 -10.56 8.65 9.68
C PHE A 153 -9.80 8.49 8.36
N VAL A 154 -9.90 7.32 7.70
CA VAL A 154 -9.17 7.02 6.45
C VAL A 154 -9.56 8.00 5.34
N PHE A 155 -10.83 8.41 5.31
CA PHE A 155 -11.39 9.37 4.36
C PHE A 155 -10.95 10.81 4.60
N LYS A 156 -10.30 11.10 5.74
CA LYS A 156 -9.73 12.41 6.05
C LYS A 156 -8.29 12.54 5.58
N ILE A 157 -7.67 11.46 5.10
CA ILE A 157 -6.28 11.48 4.62
C ILE A 157 -6.25 12.16 3.24
N PRO A 158 -5.52 13.28 3.10
CA PRO A 158 -5.48 14.02 1.85
C PRO A 158 -4.81 13.20 0.75
N GLY A 159 -5.31 13.33 -0.48
CA GLY A 159 -4.76 12.70 -1.67
C GLY A 159 -5.16 11.24 -1.89
N LEU A 160 -5.92 10.60 -0.99
CA LEU A 160 -6.35 9.20 -1.15
C LEU A 160 -7.80 9.03 -1.65
N ALA A 161 -8.58 10.11 -1.73
CA ALA A 161 -10.02 10.03 -2.05
C ALA A 161 -10.32 9.25 -3.34
N THR A 162 -9.57 9.48 -4.42
CA THR A 162 -9.77 8.79 -5.70
C THR A 162 -9.42 7.30 -5.62
N LEU A 163 -8.38 6.94 -4.85
CA LEU A 163 -8.03 5.55 -4.61
C LEU A 163 -9.13 4.83 -3.81
N LEU A 164 -9.63 5.45 -2.74
CA LEU A 164 -10.70 4.89 -1.93
C LEU A 164 -12.00 4.72 -2.73
N GLU A 165 -12.32 5.69 -3.59
CA GLU A 165 -13.47 5.63 -4.52
C GLU A 165 -13.32 4.47 -5.51
N ALA A 166 -12.17 4.37 -6.19
CA ALA A 166 -11.93 3.32 -7.17
C ALA A 166 -11.94 1.92 -6.53
N LEU A 167 -11.43 1.77 -5.30
CA LEU A 167 -11.42 0.50 -4.58
C LEU A 167 -12.73 0.20 -3.83
N GLU A 168 -13.76 1.06 -3.94
CA GLU A 168 -15.04 0.93 -3.20
C GLU A 168 -14.85 0.76 -1.68
N ILE A 169 -13.86 1.46 -1.12
CA ILE A 169 -13.60 1.49 0.31
C ILE A 169 -14.57 2.49 0.94
N GLN A 170 -15.36 2.06 1.92
CA GLN A 170 -16.40 2.91 2.51
C GLN A 170 -16.58 2.65 4.01
N PRO A 171 -17.03 3.65 4.78
CA PRO A 171 -17.53 3.39 6.12
C PRO A 171 -18.86 2.64 6.00
N ALA A 172 -19.02 1.54 6.74
CA ALA A 172 -20.22 0.73 6.69
C ALA A 172 -20.77 0.43 8.08
N THR A 173 -22.09 0.35 8.19
CA THR A 173 -22.80 -0.21 9.34
C THR A 173 -23.02 -1.71 9.13
N ALA A 174 -23.35 -2.45 10.20
CA ALA A 174 -23.66 -3.88 10.07
C ALA A 174 -24.79 -4.17 9.06
N ALA A 175 -25.82 -3.31 9.00
CA ALA A 175 -26.90 -3.43 8.04
C ALA A 175 -26.43 -3.24 6.59
N MET A 176 -25.54 -2.28 6.34
CA MET A 176 -24.94 -2.08 5.01
C MET A 176 -24.05 -3.26 4.62
N CYS A 177 -23.28 -3.81 5.56
CA CYS A 177 -22.47 -5.00 5.32
C CYS A 177 -23.34 -6.19 4.90
N LYS A 178 -24.44 -6.43 5.64
CA LYS A 178 -25.43 -7.46 5.29
C LYS A 178 -26.00 -7.24 3.90
N LEU A 179 -26.41 -6.01 3.55
CA LEU A 179 -26.93 -5.70 2.23
C LEU A 179 -25.92 -6.01 1.11
N MET A 180 -24.64 -5.68 1.30
CA MET A 180 -23.59 -5.98 0.32
C MET A 180 -23.38 -7.50 0.15
N LEU A 181 -23.47 -8.26 1.23
CA LEU A 181 -23.42 -9.71 1.18
C LEU A 181 -24.70 -10.29 0.53
N ASP A 182 -25.89 -9.78 0.85
CA ASP A 182 -27.14 -10.22 0.20
C ASP A 182 -27.11 -9.97 -1.33
N GLN A 183 -26.35 -8.97 -1.79
CA GLN A 183 -26.08 -8.69 -3.21
C GLN A 183 -24.99 -9.58 -3.84
N GLY A 184 -24.37 -10.47 -3.08
CA GLY A 184 -23.34 -11.40 -3.58
C GLY A 184 -21.95 -10.78 -3.76
N HIS A 185 -21.64 -9.66 -3.10
CA HIS A 185 -20.32 -9.04 -3.14
C HIS A 185 -19.30 -9.75 -2.22
N VAL A 186 -18.01 -9.56 -2.51
CA VAL A 186 -16.94 -9.87 -1.56
C VAL A 186 -16.76 -8.66 -0.64
N LEU A 187 -16.92 -8.87 0.66
CA LEU A 187 -16.76 -7.85 1.67
C LEU A 187 -15.57 -8.20 2.56
N ALA A 188 -14.65 -7.26 2.74
CA ALA A 188 -13.53 -7.39 3.65
C ALA A 188 -13.70 -6.45 4.86
N VAL A 189 -13.50 -7.01 6.05
CA VAL A 189 -13.65 -6.29 7.32
C VAL A 189 -12.44 -6.55 8.21
N SER A 190 -11.98 -5.50 8.88
CA SER A 190 -10.90 -5.59 9.86
C SER A 190 -11.10 -4.62 11.03
N GLY A 191 -10.22 -4.68 12.04
CA GLY A 191 -10.32 -3.93 13.28
C GLY A 191 -9.18 -2.96 13.51
N VAL A 192 -9.45 -1.64 13.49
CA VAL A 192 -8.45 -0.58 13.77
C VAL A 192 -7.76 -0.75 15.13
N ARG A 193 -8.43 -1.38 16.10
CA ARG A 193 -7.82 -1.62 17.42
C ARG A 193 -6.55 -2.47 17.32
N GLU A 194 -6.58 -3.49 16.48
CA GLU A 194 -5.43 -4.35 16.27
C GLU A 194 -4.26 -3.57 15.67
N ALA A 195 -4.54 -2.64 14.74
CA ALA A 195 -3.54 -1.77 14.13
C ALA A 195 -2.78 -0.89 15.15
N LEU A 196 -3.42 -0.57 16.28
CA LEU A 196 -2.88 0.35 17.30
C LEU A 196 -2.20 -0.37 18.46
N PHE A 197 -2.57 -1.62 18.73
CA PHE A 197 -2.19 -2.33 19.95
C PHE A 197 -1.58 -3.72 19.71
N SER A 198 -1.45 -4.15 18.46
CA SER A 198 -0.74 -5.40 18.13
C SER A 198 0.75 -5.29 18.45
N ASP A 199 1.35 -6.44 18.75
CA ASP A 199 2.78 -6.60 18.96
C ASP A 199 3.34 -7.61 17.94
N HIS A 200 4.63 -7.92 18.08
CA HIS A 200 5.33 -8.87 17.21
C HIS A 200 4.88 -10.33 17.39
N ASN A 201 3.96 -10.62 18.32
CA ASN A 201 3.42 -11.96 18.52
C ASN A 201 2.17 -12.22 17.66
N TYR A 202 1.72 -11.23 16.88
CA TYR A 202 0.60 -11.34 15.92
C TYR A 202 -0.69 -11.92 16.54
N GLN A 203 -0.93 -11.64 17.82
CA GLN A 203 -2.15 -12.09 18.48
C GLN A 203 -3.35 -11.25 18.03
N LEU A 204 -4.43 -11.91 17.61
CA LEU A 204 -5.66 -11.24 17.17
C LEU A 204 -6.33 -10.47 18.32
N ILE A 205 -6.47 -9.14 18.19
CA ILE A 205 -7.02 -8.27 19.24
C ILE A 205 -8.42 -7.75 18.90
N TRP A 206 -9.42 -8.63 18.94
CA TRP A 206 -10.83 -8.25 18.72
C TRP A 206 -11.54 -7.78 20.00
N LYS A 207 -11.15 -8.31 21.17
CA LYS A 207 -11.90 -8.18 22.44
C LYS A 207 -13.38 -8.49 22.23
N ASP A 208 -14.29 -7.59 22.63
CA ASP A 208 -15.74 -7.79 22.50
C ASP A 208 -16.32 -7.37 21.13
N ARG A 209 -15.47 -7.00 20.15
CA ARG A 209 -15.91 -6.53 18.83
C ARG A 209 -16.33 -7.71 17.96
N LYS A 210 -17.56 -8.18 18.13
CA LYS A 210 -18.16 -9.32 17.40
C LYS A 210 -19.05 -8.91 16.21
N GLY A 211 -18.86 -7.69 15.68
CA GLY A 211 -19.71 -7.13 14.64
C GLY A 211 -19.68 -7.93 13.34
N PHE A 212 -18.49 -8.34 12.89
CA PHE A 212 -18.32 -9.17 11.69
C PHE A 212 -19.02 -10.53 11.84
N ALA A 213 -18.95 -11.15 13.02
CA ALA A 213 -19.59 -12.45 13.29
C ALA A 213 -21.12 -12.35 13.25
N LYS A 214 -21.71 -11.26 13.78
CA LYS A 214 -23.15 -11.01 13.65
C LYS A 214 -23.56 -10.87 12.19
N VAL A 215 -22.81 -10.09 11.41
CA VAL A 215 -23.04 -9.93 9.97
C VAL A 215 -22.95 -11.27 9.24
N ALA A 216 -21.96 -12.11 9.57
CA ALA A 216 -21.79 -13.44 8.99
C ALA A 216 -23.02 -14.33 9.25
N ILE A 217 -23.47 -14.40 10.51
CA ILE A 217 -24.67 -15.16 10.91
C ILE A 217 -25.92 -14.65 10.18
N ASP A 218 -26.12 -13.33 10.16
CA ASP A 218 -27.31 -12.71 9.56
C ASP A 218 -27.34 -12.88 8.03
N ALA A 219 -26.19 -12.87 7.38
CA ALA A 219 -26.04 -13.05 5.93
C ALA A 219 -25.88 -14.54 5.53
N LYS A 220 -25.74 -15.45 6.50
CA LYS A 220 -25.52 -16.89 6.30
C LYS A 220 -24.27 -17.20 5.46
N VAL A 221 -23.16 -16.53 5.80
CA VAL A 221 -21.84 -16.69 5.16
C VAL A 221 -20.75 -17.05 6.15
#